data_AF-A0A9D6URD5-F1
#
_entry.id   AF-A0A9D6URD5-F1
#
_cell.length_a   1.000
_cell.length_b   1.000
_cell.length_c   1.000
_cell.angle_alpha   90.00
_cell.angle_beta   90.00
_cell.angle_gamma   90.00
#
_symmetry.space_group_name_H-M   'P 1'
#
loop_
_entity.id
_entity.type
_entity.pdbx_description
1 polymer ?
#
loop_
_entity_poly.entity_id
_entity_poly.type
_entity_poly.pdbx_seq_one_letter_code
_entity_poly.pdbx_strand_id
1 'polypeptide(L)'
;MNVVRQLVLVAGIVLLAATCSGAVIGLGFDATAGGGLTEPFVGAGTFSFTVDPGDGISPLTAFGTYGFSFAFGGITFSDADLTTPVGEILVILGTSGSDRTLHFSNVNGFGNGCCSGSIDFLNGNGYKLSFEPPGYGGNLDLYFLDVGVRQIYFGNYGTVPEPATAGMLLAGGAALLLLRRRAKC
;
A
#
# COMPACT_ATOMS: atom_id res chain seq x y z
N MET A 1 -27.57 54.56 27.99
CA MET A 1 -27.90 53.12 28.14
C MET A 1 -27.61 52.43 26.82
N ASN A 2 -26.37 51.94 26.61
CA ASN A 2 -25.99 51.20 25.40
C ASN A 2 -25.34 49.90 25.84
N VAL A 3 -26.08 48.79 25.75
CA VAL A 3 -25.52 47.45 25.97
C VAL A 3 -25.35 46.81 24.59
N VAL A 4 -24.08 46.68 24.20
CA VAL A 4 -23.59 46.01 23.00
C VAL A 4 -23.91 44.52 23.11
N ARG A 5 -24.69 43.99 22.16
CA ARG A 5 -24.92 42.54 22.02
C ARG A 5 -23.69 41.90 21.40
N GLN A 6 -22.93 41.13 22.19
CA GLN A 6 -21.88 40.26 21.68
C GLN A 6 -22.50 39.08 20.92
N LEU A 7 -22.22 39.02 19.62
CA LEU A 7 -22.50 37.89 18.75
C LEU A 7 -21.35 36.88 18.95
N VAL A 8 -21.57 35.82 19.73
CA VAL A 8 -20.60 34.73 19.86
C VAL A 8 -20.80 33.78 18.68
N LEU A 9 -19.90 33.86 17.70
CA LEU A 9 -19.80 32.90 16.61
C LEU A 9 -19.13 31.63 17.17
N VAL A 10 -19.92 30.61 17.51
CA VAL A 10 -19.39 29.28 17.86
C VAL A 10 -18.92 28.63 16.56
N ALA A 11 -17.63 28.75 16.27
CA ALA A 11 -16.99 27.99 15.21
C ALA A 11 -17.08 26.49 15.57
N GLY A 12 -18.04 25.80 14.94
CA GLY A 12 -18.15 24.36 15.03
C GLY A 12 -16.89 23.71 14.49
N ILE A 13 -16.07 23.17 15.38
CA ILE A 13 -15.01 22.24 15.00
C ILE A 13 -15.72 21.00 14.43
N VAL A 14 -15.72 20.88 13.11
CA VAL A 14 -16.06 19.62 12.45
C VAL A 14 -14.84 18.71 12.66
N LEU A 15 -14.85 17.91 13.72
CA LEU A 15 -14.00 16.72 13.78
C LEU A 15 -14.49 15.79 12.68
N LEU A 16 -13.77 15.73 11.54
CA LEU A 16 -13.87 14.57 10.66
C LEU A 16 -13.37 13.38 11.51
N ALA A 17 -14.30 12.57 12.00
CA ALA A 17 -13.97 11.26 12.52
C ALA A 17 -13.32 10.49 11.37
N ALA A 18 -12.01 10.27 11.45
CA ALA A 18 -11.33 9.31 10.60
C ALA A 18 -12.10 8.00 10.74
N THR A 19 -12.70 7.53 9.66
CA THR A 19 -13.37 6.24 9.63
C THR A 19 -12.32 5.20 9.99
N CYS A 20 -12.42 4.65 11.20
CA CYS A 20 -11.64 3.52 11.67
C CYS A 20 -12.06 2.28 10.86
N SER A 21 -11.61 2.21 9.61
CA SER A 21 -11.77 1.03 8.78
C SER A 21 -10.38 0.57 8.44
N GLY A 22 -10.05 -0.64 8.89
CA GLY A 22 -8.91 -1.35 8.35
C GLY A 22 -9.05 -1.57 6.85
N ALA A 23 -7.92 -1.84 6.19
CA ALA A 23 -7.88 -2.16 4.77
C ALA A 23 -6.83 -3.22 4.48
N VAL A 24 -6.94 -3.81 3.29
CA VAL A 24 -5.92 -4.69 2.70
C VAL A 24 -5.52 -4.08 1.37
N ILE A 25 -4.23 -3.79 1.22
CA ILE A 25 -3.64 -3.29 -0.01
C ILE A 25 -2.94 -4.45 -0.71
N GLY A 26 -3.41 -4.81 -1.90
CA GLY A 26 -2.77 -5.80 -2.76
C GLY A 26 -1.59 -5.19 -3.52
N LEU A 27 -0.48 -5.94 -3.60
CA LEU A 27 0.77 -5.53 -4.21
C LEU A 27 1.19 -6.50 -5.32
N GLY A 28 1.64 -5.96 -6.44
CA GLY A 28 2.24 -6.70 -7.54
C GLY A 28 3.71 -6.35 -7.67
N PHE A 29 4.50 -7.31 -8.14
CA PHE A 29 5.94 -7.14 -8.38
C PHE A 29 6.27 -7.62 -9.78
N ASP A 30 7.01 -6.84 -10.54
CA ASP A 30 7.55 -7.26 -11.84
C ASP A 30 9.08 -7.22 -11.87
N ALA A 31 9.67 -7.68 -12.97
CA ALA A 31 11.11 -7.67 -13.21
C ALA A 31 11.55 -6.58 -14.21
N THR A 32 10.71 -5.57 -14.46
CA THR A 32 11.01 -4.47 -15.36
C THR A 32 11.64 -3.31 -14.60
N ALA A 33 12.76 -2.79 -15.12
CA ALA A 33 13.30 -1.52 -14.65
C ALA A 33 12.39 -0.39 -15.16
N GLY A 34 11.78 0.40 -14.29
CA GLY A 34 10.83 1.43 -14.70
C GLY A 34 10.16 2.15 -13.54
N GLY A 35 8.98 2.73 -13.78
CA GLY A 35 8.13 3.30 -12.72
C GLY A 35 6.71 2.74 -12.75
N GLY A 36 6.51 1.62 -13.46
CA GLY A 36 5.18 1.06 -13.70
C GLY A 36 5.21 -0.46 -13.74
N LEU A 37 4.08 -1.05 -13.32
CA LEU A 37 3.89 -2.49 -13.30
C LEU A 37 3.60 -3.04 -14.70
N THR A 38 4.43 -3.96 -15.19
CA THR A 38 4.32 -4.61 -16.49
C THR A 38 4.37 -6.13 -16.32
N GLU A 39 3.41 -6.85 -16.93
CA GLU A 39 3.45 -8.31 -16.95
C GLU A 39 4.71 -8.83 -17.69
N PRO A 40 5.26 -9.98 -17.28
CA PRO A 40 4.75 -10.90 -16.26
C PRO A 40 5.12 -10.49 -14.82
N PHE A 41 4.17 -10.63 -13.91
CA PHE A 41 4.44 -10.47 -12.48
C PHE A 41 5.31 -11.63 -11.96
N VAL A 42 6.35 -11.28 -11.20
CA VAL A 42 7.29 -12.23 -10.58
C VAL A 42 7.00 -12.47 -9.10
N GLY A 43 6.13 -11.64 -8.51
CA GLY A 43 5.67 -11.78 -7.14
C GLY A 43 4.36 -11.06 -6.89
N ALA A 44 3.77 -11.34 -5.73
CA ALA A 44 2.59 -10.68 -5.22
C ALA A 44 2.72 -10.49 -3.70
N GLY A 45 1.98 -9.54 -3.15
CA GLY A 45 1.94 -9.34 -1.71
C GLY A 45 0.71 -8.60 -1.23
N THR A 46 0.60 -8.48 0.08
CA THR A 46 -0.45 -7.73 0.76
C THR A 46 0.11 -7.00 1.96
N PHE A 47 -0.39 -5.78 2.18
CA PHE A 47 -0.26 -5.07 3.45
C PHE A 47 -1.66 -4.86 4.03
N SER A 48 -1.88 -5.39 5.23
CA SER A 48 -3.15 -5.26 5.95
C SER A 48 -2.98 -4.41 7.20
N PHE A 49 -4.02 -3.68 7.58
CA PHE A 49 -4.03 -2.88 8.80
C PHE A 49 -5.43 -2.66 9.34
N THR A 50 -5.54 -2.39 10.64
CA THR A 50 -6.83 -2.15 11.33
C THR A 50 -7.20 -0.68 11.48
N VAL A 51 -6.22 0.23 11.41
CA VAL A 51 -6.42 1.67 11.55
C VAL A 51 -5.83 2.34 10.32
N ASP A 52 -6.64 3.08 9.58
CA ASP A 52 -6.19 3.91 8.47
C ASP A 52 -5.78 5.29 9.01
N PRO A 53 -4.49 5.67 8.98
CA PRO A 53 -4.06 7.01 9.37
C PRO A 53 -4.37 8.07 8.30
N GLY A 54 -4.84 7.66 7.12
CA GLY A 54 -5.00 8.53 5.96
C GLY A 54 -3.75 8.62 5.09
N ASP A 55 -3.83 9.43 4.04
CA ASP A 55 -2.72 9.67 3.12
C ASP A 55 -1.59 10.47 3.80
N GLY A 56 -0.35 10.21 3.36
CA GLY A 56 0.86 10.82 3.87
C GLY A 56 1.79 9.82 4.54
N ILE A 57 2.77 10.37 5.27
CA ILE A 57 3.81 9.59 5.95
C ILE A 57 3.38 9.35 7.40
N SER A 58 3.28 8.09 7.80
CA SER A 58 2.95 7.68 9.15
C SER A 58 3.90 6.60 9.65
N PRO A 59 4.23 6.55 10.95
CA PRO A 59 4.95 5.41 11.50
C PRO A 59 4.11 4.14 11.38
N LEU A 60 4.73 2.98 11.19
CA LEU A 60 4.03 1.69 11.07
C LEU A 60 3.12 1.42 12.28
N THR A 61 3.49 1.91 13.46
CA THR A 61 2.69 1.77 14.69
C THR A 61 1.36 2.53 14.67
N ALA A 62 1.16 3.50 13.77
CA ALA A 62 -0.10 4.23 13.62
C ALA A 62 -1.23 3.38 12.99
N PHE A 63 -0.89 2.23 12.39
CA PHE A 63 -1.80 1.38 11.64
C PHE A 63 -2.58 0.36 12.51
N GLY A 64 -2.34 0.37 13.83
CA GLY A 64 -2.90 -0.60 14.77
C GLY A 64 -2.28 -1.99 14.55
N THR A 65 -3.11 -3.03 14.53
CA THR A 65 -2.66 -4.34 14.07
C THR A 65 -2.42 -4.28 12.56
N TYR A 66 -1.25 -4.71 12.13
CA TYR A 66 -0.85 -4.77 10.73
C TYR A 66 -0.39 -6.19 10.36
N GLY A 67 -0.29 -6.46 9.06
CA GLY A 67 0.31 -7.69 8.56
C GLY A 67 0.88 -7.57 7.16
N PHE A 68 2.08 -8.09 6.97
CA PHE A 68 2.78 -8.25 5.71
C PHE A 68 2.68 -9.69 5.21
N SER A 69 2.47 -9.84 3.91
CA SER A 69 2.65 -11.11 3.22
C SER A 69 3.21 -10.83 1.83
N PHE A 70 4.37 -11.42 1.51
CA PHE A 70 4.98 -11.31 0.19
C PHE A 70 5.35 -12.69 -0.32
N ALA A 71 5.10 -12.95 -1.60
CA ALA A 71 5.35 -14.23 -2.23
C ALA A 71 6.06 -14.05 -3.58
N PHE A 72 7.18 -14.75 -3.76
CA PHE A 72 7.99 -14.74 -4.97
C PHE A 72 8.40 -16.17 -5.32
N GLY A 73 7.97 -16.69 -6.48
CA GLY A 73 8.39 -18.02 -6.93
C GLY A 73 8.19 -19.16 -5.91
N GLY A 74 7.17 -19.07 -5.04
CA GLY A 74 6.90 -20.04 -3.97
C GLY A 74 7.60 -19.77 -2.63
N ILE A 75 8.41 -18.72 -2.53
CA ILE A 75 9.06 -18.26 -1.31
C ILE A 75 8.20 -17.17 -0.68
N THR A 76 7.93 -17.28 0.62
CA THR A 76 7.09 -16.34 1.35
C THR A 76 7.88 -15.56 2.40
N PHE A 77 7.47 -14.31 2.62
CA PHE A 77 7.90 -13.43 3.70
C PHE A 77 6.66 -12.88 4.42
N SER A 78 6.79 -12.67 5.73
CA SER A 78 5.73 -12.24 6.63
C SER A 78 6.26 -11.31 7.72
N ASP A 79 5.39 -10.86 8.62
CA ASP A 79 5.78 -10.08 9.80
C ASP A 79 6.83 -10.79 10.66
N ALA A 80 6.80 -12.12 10.71
CA ALA A 80 7.74 -12.92 11.48
C ALA A 80 9.17 -12.86 10.90
N ASP A 81 9.31 -12.49 9.63
CA ASP A 81 10.58 -12.39 8.94
C ASP A 81 11.13 -10.95 8.97
N LEU A 82 10.39 -9.99 9.54
CA LEU A 82 10.78 -8.59 9.61
C LEU A 82 12.03 -8.40 10.46
N THR A 83 13.07 -7.79 9.87
CA THR A 83 14.33 -7.49 10.56
C THR A 83 14.54 -6.01 10.84
N THR A 84 13.93 -5.12 10.06
CA THR A 84 13.95 -3.69 10.36
C THR A 84 13.16 -3.43 11.65
N PRO A 85 13.73 -2.72 12.64
CA PRO A 85 13.01 -2.40 13.87
C PRO A 85 11.73 -1.63 13.57
N VAL A 86 10.59 -2.10 14.09
CA VAL A 86 9.25 -1.51 13.83
C VAL A 86 9.20 0.00 14.11
N GLY A 87 9.92 0.47 15.13
CA GLY A 87 9.99 1.89 15.49
C GLY A 87 10.71 2.77 14.49
N GLU A 88 11.39 2.19 13.50
CA GLU A 88 12.11 2.92 12.45
C GLU A 88 11.31 3.04 11.15
N ILE A 89 10.31 2.17 10.97
CA ILE A 89 9.56 2.02 9.72
C ILE A 89 8.51 3.12 9.59
N LEU A 90 8.62 3.85 8.49
CA LEU A 90 7.62 4.80 8.01
C LEU A 90 6.90 4.20 6.82
N VAL A 91 5.58 4.31 6.82
CA VAL A 91 4.72 3.91 5.71
C VAL A 91 4.16 5.17 5.09
N ILE A 92 4.26 5.25 3.76
CA ILE A 92 3.70 6.33 2.97
C ILE A 92 2.48 5.77 2.27
N LEU A 93 1.31 6.25 2.65
CA LEU A 93 0.07 5.98 1.95
C LEU A 93 -0.25 7.12 0.99
N GLY A 94 -0.77 6.77 -0.17
CA GLY A 94 -1.37 7.73 -1.08
C GLY A 94 -2.64 7.17 -1.70
N THR A 95 -3.28 8.04 -2.46
CA THR A 95 -4.41 7.68 -3.31
C THR A 95 -4.08 8.09 -4.75
N SER A 96 -4.18 7.15 -5.68
CA SER A 96 -4.04 7.39 -7.12
C SER A 96 -5.31 6.92 -7.82
N GLY A 97 -6.16 7.87 -8.23
CA GLY A 97 -7.50 7.54 -8.74
C GLY A 97 -8.37 6.91 -7.66
N SER A 98 -8.86 5.68 -7.89
CA SER A 98 -9.62 4.90 -6.90
C SER A 98 -8.73 4.03 -5.99
N ASP A 99 -7.45 3.93 -6.31
CA ASP A 99 -6.57 2.92 -5.73
C ASP A 99 -5.73 3.55 -4.61
N ARG A 100 -5.49 2.79 -3.54
CA ARG A 100 -4.50 3.16 -2.54
C ARG A 100 -3.11 2.82 -3.07
N THR A 101 -2.11 3.59 -2.67
CA THR A 101 -0.69 3.31 -2.93
C THR A 101 0.05 3.18 -1.61
N LEU A 102 1.14 2.41 -1.62
CA LEU A 102 1.90 2.05 -0.42
C LEU A 102 3.39 2.09 -0.74
N HIS A 103 4.14 2.94 -0.03
CA HIS A 103 5.60 2.99 -0.10
C HIS A 103 6.18 2.81 1.30
N PHE A 104 7.41 2.30 1.38
CA PHE A 104 8.15 2.21 2.64
C PHE A 104 9.27 3.24 2.72
N SER A 105 9.53 3.72 3.92
CA SER A 105 10.57 4.70 4.25
C SER A 105 11.08 4.44 5.66
N ASN A 106 12.16 5.11 6.05
CA ASN A 106 12.71 5.04 7.40
C ASN A 106 13.05 6.40 7.97
N VAL A 107 13.01 6.49 9.31
CA VAL A 107 13.33 7.70 10.06
C VAL A 107 14.76 8.22 9.81
N ASN A 108 15.71 7.34 9.46
CA ASN A 108 17.13 7.68 9.31
C ASN A 108 17.65 7.55 7.85
N GLY A 109 16.77 7.59 6.86
CA GLY A 109 17.13 7.41 5.43
C GLY A 109 17.34 5.94 5.04
N PHE A 110 18.00 5.15 5.90
CA PHE A 110 18.07 3.68 5.82
C PHE A 110 17.58 3.05 7.12
N GLY A 111 17.20 1.78 7.04
CA GLY A 111 16.81 0.99 8.22
C GLY A 111 17.97 0.25 8.81
N ASN A 112 17.90 -0.03 10.11
CA ASN A 112 18.85 -0.90 10.80
C ASN A 112 18.51 -2.39 10.62
N GLY A 113 17.79 -2.75 9.55
CA GLY A 113 17.51 -4.15 9.19
C GLY A 113 18.72 -4.87 8.61
N CYS A 114 18.53 -6.14 8.21
CA CYS A 114 19.63 -7.00 7.72
C CYS A 114 20.34 -6.48 6.47
N CYS A 115 19.68 -5.57 5.76
CA CYS A 115 19.82 -5.42 4.33
C CYS A 115 19.85 -3.94 3.91
N SER A 116 19.80 -3.03 4.90
CA SER A 116 19.92 -1.58 4.75
C SER A 116 18.85 -0.96 3.84
N GLY A 117 17.70 -1.61 3.67
CA GLY A 117 16.56 -1.04 2.93
C GLY A 117 15.70 -0.10 3.77
N SER A 118 14.58 0.34 3.20
CA SER A 118 13.47 0.96 3.97
C SER A 118 12.75 -0.07 4.84
N ILE A 119 12.60 -1.30 4.36
CA ILE A 119 12.09 -2.39 5.17
C ILE A 119 12.72 -3.69 4.67
N ASP A 120 13.20 -4.50 5.62
CA ASP A 120 14.03 -5.67 5.37
C ASP A 120 13.43 -6.90 6.03
N PHE A 121 13.41 -8.01 5.29
CA PHE A 121 12.93 -9.32 5.73
C PHE A 121 14.02 -10.38 5.53
N LEU A 122 14.13 -11.31 6.49
CA LEU A 122 15.00 -12.48 6.44
C LEU A 122 14.21 -13.69 6.92
N ASN A 123 13.87 -14.60 6.01
CA ASN A 123 13.10 -15.77 6.41
C ASN A 123 13.96 -16.90 6.98
N GLY A 124 13.31 -17.92 7.54
CA GLY A 124 13.97 -19.06 8.19
C GLY A 124 14.90 -19.89 7.28
N ASN A 125 14.80 -19.71 5.95
CA ASN A 125 15.69 -20.37 4.98
C ASN A 125 16.90 -19.51 4.59
N GLY A 126 17.04 -18.31 5.16
CA GLY A 126 18.12 -17.37 4.86
C GLY A 126 17.88 -16.50 3.63
N TYR A 127 16.68 -16.53 3.04
CA TYR A 127 16.32 -15.66 1.92
C TYR A 127 16.00 -14.26 2.43
N LYS A 128 16.34 -13.25 1.62
CA LYS A 128 16.23 -11.84 2.00
C LYS A 128 15.33 -11.09 1.04
N LEU A 129 14.52 -10.19 1.56
CA LEU A 129 13.71 -9.26 0.79
C LEU A 129 13.92 -7.86 1.36
N SER A 130 14.22 -6.89 0.51
CA SER A 130 14.48 -5.52 0.91
C SER A 130 13.84 -4.55 -0.08
N PHE A 131 13.28 -3.47 0.44
CA PHE A 131 12.64 -2.40 -0.33
C PHE A 131 13.48 -1.13 -0.31
N GLU A 132 13.43 -0.36 -1.39
CA GLU A 132 14.38 0.74 -1.55
C GLU A 132 14.04 1.90 -0.59
N PRO A 133 15.06 2.52 0.04
CA PRO A 133 14.85 3.77 0.76
C PRO A 133 14.52 4.91 -0.20
N PRO A 134 13.64 5.86 0.20
CA PRO A 134 13.18 6.97 -0.66
C PRO A 134 14.27 7.98 -1.05
N GLY A 135 15.52 7.80 -0.63
CA GLY A 135 16.67 8.61 -1.03
C GLY A 135 17.33 8.19 -2.34
N TYR A 136 16.92 7.06 -2.93
CA TYR A 136 17.54 6.50 -4.13
C TYR A 136 16.67 6.62 -5.40
N GLY A 137 15.39 6.98 -5.24
CA GLY A 137 14.45 7.20 -6.33
C GLY A 137 13.09 7.71 -5.81
N GLY A 138 12.30 8.30 -6.71
CA GLY A 138 10.91 8.70 -6.43
C GLY A 138 9.89 7.57 -6.64
N ASN A 139 10.36 6.37 -6.99
CA ASN A 139 9.55 5.25 -7.41
C ASN A 139 9.39 4.19 -6.31
N LEU A 140 8.46 3.26 -6.54
CA LEU A 140 8.22 2.09 -5.72
C LEU A 140 9.12 0.95 -6.18
N ASP A 141 10.38 0.98 -5.75
CA ASP A 141 11.38 0.06 -6.24
C ASP A 141 11.69 -1.03 -5.19
N LEU A 142 11.67 -2.27 -5.64
CA LEU A 142 12.20 -3.42 -4.92
C LEU A 142 13.72 -3.27 -4.90
N TYR A 143 14.33 -3.12 -3.71
CA TYR A 143 15.77 -2.90 -3.59
C TYR A 143 16.54 -4.16 -3.94
N PHE A 144 16.18 -5.28 -3.33
CA PHE A 144 16.55 -6.60 -3.81
C PHE A 144 15.71 -7.71 -3.19
N LEU A 145 15.62 -8.81 -3.90
CA LEU A 145 15.30 -10.13 -3.38
C LEU A 145 16.58 -10.98 -3.47
N ASP A 146 16.92 -11.79 -2.47
CA ASP A 146 18.02 -12.76 -2.53
C ASP A 146 17.50 -14.14 -2.11
N VAL A 147 17.49 -15.05 -3.09
CA VAL A 147 17.02 -16.44 -2.95
C VAL A 147 18.15 -17.45 -3.15
N GLY A 148 19.38 -17.07 -2.80
CA GLY A 148 20.53 -17.96 -2.61
C GLY A 148 21.38 -18.27 -3.84
N VAL A 149 20.81 -18.39 -5.06
CA VAL A 149 21.57 -18.86 -6.24
C VAL A 149 21.76 -17.88 -7.41
N ARG A 150 21.26 -16.63 -7.32
CA ARG A 150 21.35 -15.51 -8.31
C ARG A 150 19.98 -15.01 -8.78
N GLN A 151 19.17 -14.45 -7.90
CA GLN A 151 18.10 -13.58 -8.38
C GLN A 151 18.00 -12.36 -7.49
N ILE A 152 18.92 -11.42 -7.71
CA ILE A 152 18.74 -10.03 -7.29
C ILE A 152 17.67 -9.47 -8.21
N TYR A 153 16.41 -9.57 -7.80
CA TYR A 153 15.36 -8.85 -8.49
C TYR A 153 15.48 -7.39 -8.10
N PHE A 154 15.69 -6.55 -9.11
CA PHE A 154 15.37 -5.14 -9.07
C PHE A 154 14.14 -4.98 -9.94
N GLY A 155 13.13 -4.28 -9.45
CA GLY A 155 11.88 -4.15 -10.19
C GLY A 155 10.91 -3.24 -9.49
N ASN A 156 9.81 -2.96 -10.19
CA ASN A 156 8.77 -2.11 -9.65
C ASN A 156 7.86 -2.96 -8.78
N TYR A 157 7.46 -2.41 -7.64
CA TYR A 157 6.29 -2.89 -6.93
C TYR A 157 5.23 -1.79 -6.94
N GLY A 158 3.98 -2.18 -6.76
CA GLY A 158 2.89 -1.22 -6.82
C GLY A 158 1.60 -1.90 -6.45
N THR A 159 0.55 -1.12 -6.31
CA THR A 159 -0.75 -1.71 -6.05
C THR A 159 -1.28 -2.36 -7.31
N VAL A 160 -1.82 -3.57 -7.16
CA VAL A 160 -2.46 -4.26 -8.28
C VAL A 160 -3.76 -3.52 -8.57
N PRO A 161 -3.94 -2.92 -9.76
CA PRO A 161 -5.22 -2.33 -10.11
C PRO A 161 -6.29 -3.41 -9.99
N GLU A 162 -7.39 -3.11 -9.29
CA GLU A 162 -8.54 -4.03 -9.22
C GLU A 162 -8.90 -4.44 -10.65
N PRO A 163 -9.02 -5.75 -10.96
CA PRO A 163 -9.23 -6.22 -12.32
C PRO A 163 -10.60 -5.81 -12.82
N ALA A 164 -10.72 -4.60 -13.38
CA ALA A 164 -11.84 -4.02 -14.12
C ALA A 164 -13.25 -4.56 -13.80
N THR A 165 -13.56 -4.86 -12.54
CA THR A 165 -14.89 -5.28 -12.07
C THR A 165 -15.88 -4.11 -12.20
N ALA A 166 -15.37 -2.88 -12.33
CA ALA A 166 -16.12 -1.70 -12.79
C ALA A 166 -16.65 -1.81 -14.22
N GLY A 167 -16.00 -2.58 -15.11
CA GLY A 167 -16.46 -2.84 -16.48
C GLY A 167 -17.71 -3.73 -16.54
N MET A 168 -17.86 -4.66 -15.59
CA MET A 168 -19.04 -5.53 -15.52
C MET A 168 -20.29 -4.80 -14.99
N LEU A 169 -20.14 -3.75 -14.18
CA LEU A 169 -21.28 -2.95 -13.74
C LEU A 169 -21.89 -2.12 -14.91
N LEU A 170 -21.04 -1.67 -15.85
CA LEU A 170 -21.48 -0.95 -17.05
C LEU A 170 -22.10 -1.90 -18.10
N ALA A 171 -21.57 -3.12 -18.25
CA ALA A 171 -22.18 -4.14 -19.11
C ALA A 171 -23.53 -4.67 -18.54
N GLY A 172 -23.63 -4.83 -17.21
CA GLY A 172 -24.87 -5.22 -16.53
C GLY A 172 -25.97 -4.16 -16.61
N GLY A 173 -25.61 -2.87 -16.55
CA GLY A 173 -26.56 -1.76 -16.69
C GLY A 173 -27.19 -1.65 -18.09
N ALA A 174 -26.41 -1.91 -19.15
CA ALA A 174 -26.92 -1.91 -20.52
C ALA A 174 -27.88 -3.10 -20.80
N ALA A 175 -27.60 -4.27 -20.21
CA ALA A 175 -28.47 -5.44 -20.34
C ALA A 175 -29.85 -5.22 -19.68
N LEU A 176 -29.91 -4.55 -18.53
CA LEU A 176 -31.19 -4.22 -17.86
C LEU A 176 -32.05 -3.21 -18.65
N LEU A 177 -31.42 -2.25 -19.34
CA LEU A 177 -32.13 -1.27 -20.18
C LEU A 177 -32.69 -1.92 -21.46
N LEU A 178 -32.03 -2.93 -22.01
CA LEU A 178 -32.52 -3.69 -23.16
C LEU A 178 -33.65 -4.65 -22.80
N LEU A 179 -33.65 -5.22 -21.58
CA LEU A 179 -34.74 -6.08 -21.09
C LEU A 179 -36.03 -5.30 -20.79
N ARG A 180 -35.94 -4.04 -20.33
CA ARG A 180 -37.14 -3.19 -20.10
C ARG A 180 -37.87 -2.78 -21.38
N ARG A 181 -37.23 -2.83 -22.55
CA ARG A 181 -37.89 -2.53 -23.84
C ARG A 181 -38.71 -3.69 -24.43
N ARG A 182 -38.59 -4.92 -23.90
CA ARG A 182 -39.34 -6.09 -24.40
C ARG A 182 -40.60 -6.44 -23.59
N ALA A 183 -40.87 -5.77 -22.48
CA ALA A 183 -42.02 -6.06 -21.60
C ALA A 183 -43.27 -5.21 -21.86
N LYS A 184 -43.41 -4.61 -23.06
CA LYS A 184 -44.65 -3.94 -23.49
C LYS A 184 -45.16 -4.57 -24.79
N CYS A 185 -45.88 -5.66 -24.65
CA CYS A 185 -46.91 -6.13 -25.58
C CYS A 185 -48.08 -6.58 -24.69
#